data_AF-X1V2U2-F1
#
_entry.id   AF-X1V2U2-F1
#
_cell.length_a   1.000
_cell.length_b   1.000
_cell.length_c   1.000
_cell.angle_alpha   90.00
_cell.angle_beta   90.00
_cell.angle_gamma   90.00
#
_symmetry.space_group_name_H-M   'P 1'
#
loop_
_entity.id
_entity.type
_entity.pdbx_description
1 polymer ?
#
loop_
_entity_poly.entity_id
_entity_poly.type
_entity_poly.pdbx_seq_one_letter_code
_entity_poly.pdbx_strand_id
1 'polypeptide(L)' 'KLDEEFVHESIIGSIFRARAVGETKVGSYSAIIPEVTGSAHIMGINQLFIDPDDPHKYGFFLD' A
#
# COMPACT_ATOMS: atom_id res chain seq x y z
N LYS A 1 -10.77 -2.53 19.20
CA LYS A 1 -12.14 -3.15 19.24
C LYS A 1 -12.67 -3.14 17.80
N LEU A 2 -13.78 -3.83 17.52
CA LEU A 2 -14.45 -3.62 16.23
C LEU A 2 -14.87 -2.14 16.10
N ASP A 3 -14.73 -1.62 14.89
CA ASP A 3 -15.04 -0.24 14.49
C ASP A 3 -14.30 0.86 15.27
N GLU A 4 -13.30 0.51 16.07
CA GLU A 4 -12.43 1.48 16.73
C GLU A 4 -11.42 2.04 15.73
N GLU A 5 -11.41 3.36 15.60
CA GLU A 5 -10.50 4.05 14.69
C GLU A 5 -9.07 4.07 15.24
N PHE A 6 -8.14 3.68 14.39
CA PHE A 6 -6.70 3.74 14.62
C PHE A 6 -6.06 4.68 13.60
N VAL A 7 -5.21 5.59 14.07
CA VAL A 7 -4.50 6.56 13.24
C VAL A 7 -3.02 6.21 13.22
N HIS A 8 -2.46 5.99 12.03
CA HIS A 8 -1.06 5.71 11.82
C HIS A 8 -0.38 6.86 11.08
N GLU A 9 0.70 7.39 11.65
CA GLU A 9 1.55 8.42 11.05
C GLU A 9 2.82 7.80 10.47
N SER A 10 3.16 8.16 9.23
CA SER A 10 4.42 7.74 8.60
C SER A 10 5.60 8.62 9.02
N ILE A 11 6.83 8.21 8.69
CA ILE A 11 8.04 8.99 8.97
C ILE A 11 8.06 10.39 8.31
N ILE A 12 7.26 10.60 7.25
CA ILE A 12 7.11 11.90 6.57
C ILE A 12 5.81 12.63 6.95
N GLY A 13 5.10 12.17 7.98
CA GLY A 13 3.90 12.81 8.52
C GLY A 13 2.59 12.53 7.76
N SER A 14 2.58 11.60 6.80
CA SER A 14 1.33 11.17 6.16
C SER A 14 0.49 10.29 7.09
N ILE A 15 -0.83 10.40 6.99
CA ILE A 15 -1.78 9.72 7.88
C ILE A 15 -2.58 8.66 7.12
N PHE A 16 -2.63 7.45 7.67
CA PHE A 16 -3.65 6.46 7.36
C PHE A 16 -4.58 6.26 8.56
N ARG A 17 -5.87 6.08 8.28
CA ARG A 17 -6.89 5.70 9.26
C ARG A 17 -7.26 4.24 9.02
N ALA A 18 -7.34 3.45 10.06
CA ALA A 18 -7.72 2.05 9.95
C ALA A 18 -8.74 1.68 11.03
N ARG A 19 -9.53 0.64 10.77
CA ARG A 19 -10.39 0.00 11.78
C ARG A 19 -10.57 -1.47 11.47
N ALA A 20 -10.84 -2.28 12.50
CA ALA A 20 -11.29 -3.66 12.32
C ALA A 20 -12.79 -3.65 12.05
N VAL A 21 -13.22 -4.02 10.84
CA VAL A 21 -14.65 -4.01 10.44
C VAL A 21 -15.34 -5.36 10.66
N GLY A 22 -14.59 -6.37 11.08
CA GLY A 22 -15.14 -7.69 11.42
C GLY A 22 -14.09 -8.63 11.96
N GLU A 23 -14.54 -9.70 12.60
CA GLU A 23 -13.71 -10.82 13.01
C GLU A 23 -13.89 -11.99 12.03
N THR A 24 -12.83 -12.77 11.81
CA THR A 24 -12.85 -13.94 10.94
C THR A 24 -11.85 -15.00 11.41
N LYS A 25 -11.71 -16.08 10.64
CA LYS A 25 -10.73 -17.13 10.84
C LYS A 25 -9.89 -17.31 9.58
N VAL A 26 -8.58 -17.46 9.74
CA VAL A 26 -7.67 -17.92 8.68
C VAL A 26 -7.14 -19.29 9.10
N GLY A 27 -7.68 -20.35 8.51
CA GLY A 27 -7.49 -21.70 9.03
C GLY A 27 -7.93 -21.80 10.48
N SER A 28 -7.03 -22.19 11.38
CA SER A 28 -7.29 -22.27 12.82
C SER A 28 -7.11 -20.94 13.58
N TYR A 29 -6.59 -19.89 12.94
CA TYR A 29 -6.22 -18.65 13.61
C TYR A 29 -7.37 -17.65 13.65
N SER A 30 -7.60 -17.03 14.81
CA SER A 30 -8.45 -15.83 14.92
C SER A 30 -7.83 -14.67 14.15
N ALA A 31 -8.64 -13.97 13.38
CA ALA A 31 -8.22 -12.86 12.52
C ALA A 31 -9.28 -11.75 12.51
N ILE A 32 -8.93 -10.62 11.89
CA ILE A 32 -9.83 -9.50 11.64
C ILE A 32 -9.90 -9.18 10.15
N ILE A 33 -10.94 -8.49 9.73
CA ILE A 33 -11.04 -7.83 8.43
C ILE A 33 -10.67 -6.36 8.67
N PRO A 34 -9.49 -5.88 8.25
CA PRO A 34 -9.12 -4.48 8.38
C PRO A 34 -9.67 -3.65 7.21
N GLU A 35 -10.13 -2.44 7.51
CA GLU A 35 -10.33 -1.37 6.54
C GLU A 35 -9.21 -0.34 6.73
N VAL A 36 -8.57 0.10 5.64
CA VAL A 36 -7.52 1.13 5.66
C VAL A 36 -7.90 2.24 4.69
N THR A 37 -7.90 3.47 5.18
CA THR A 37 -8.21 4.68 4.43
C THR A 37 -6.97 5.58 4.34
N GLY A 38 -6.66 5.99 3.13
CA GLY A 38 -5.64 6.98 2.81
C GLY A 38 -6.04 7.80 1.58
N SER A 39 -5.15 8.67 1.14
CA SER A 39 -5.32 9.44 -0.09
C SER A 39 -4.21 9.15 -1.08
N ALA A 40 -4.54 9.25 -2.37
CA ALA A 40 -3.59 9.19 -3.46
C ALA A 40 -3.88 10.33 -4.44
N HIS A 41 -2.85 10.80 -5.14
CA HIS A 41 -2.96 11.90 -6.09
C HIS A 41 -2.36 11.47 -7.44
N ILE A 42 -2.99 11.91 -8.54
CA ILE A 42 -2.42 11.73 -9.88
C ILE A 42 -1.11 12.51 -9.94
N MET A 43 0.00 11.81 -10.21
CA MET A 43 1.34 12.38 -10.29
C MET A 43 1.87 12.49 -11.73
N GLY A 44 1.23 11.82 -12.68
CA GLY A 44 1.62 11.85 -14.08
C GLY A 44 0.84 10.84 -14.92
N ILE A 45 0.85 11.07 -16.23
CA ILE A 45 0.38 10.14 -17.25
C ILE A 45 1.58 9.87 -18.15
N ASN A 46 2.13 8.67 -18.08
CA ASN A 46 3.43 8.36 -18.67
C ASN A 46 3.27 7.42 -19.87
N GLN A 47 4.02 7.71 -20.93
CA GLN A 47 4.27 6.77 -22.03
C GLN A 47 5.74 6.38 -21.99
N LEU A 48 6.00 5.13 -21.58
CA LEU A 48 7.35 4.59 -21.44
C LEU A 48 7.71 3.77 -22.68
N PHE A 49 8.94 3.89 -23.15
CA PHE A 49 9.46 3.17 -24.30
C PHE A 49 10.69 2.36 -23.91
N ILE A 50 10.84 1.20 -24.52
CA ILE A 50 11.99 0.30 -24.35
C ILE A 50 12.62 0.11 -25.72
N ASP A 51 13.85 0.60 -25.87
CA ASP A 51 14.66 0.30 -27.05
C ASP A 51 15.20 -1.14 -26.95
N PRO A 52 15.03 -1.99 -27.99
CA PRO A 52 15.62 -3.33 -28.01
C PRO A 52 17.13 -3.36 -27.76
N ASP A 53 17.85 -2.31 -28.16
CA ASP A 53 19.31 -2.22 -28.08
C ASP A 53 19.81 -1.53 -26.79
N ASP A 54 18.91 -1.04 -25.92
CA ASP A 54 19.30 -0.45 -24.64
C ASP A 54 19.84 -1.52 -23.66
N PRO A 55 21.11 -1.41 -23.22
CA PRO A 55 21.73 -2.38 -22.30
C PRO A 55 21.07 -2.43 -20.92
N HIS A 56 20.30 -1.41 -20.53
CA HIS A 56 19.62 -1.30 -19.25
C HIS A 56 18.09 -1.25 -19.39
N LYS A 57 17.54 -1.76 -20.49
CA LYS A 57 16.09 -1.72 -20.79
C LYS A 57 15.13 -2.27 -19.74
N TYR A 58 15.63 -3.08 -18.79
CA TYR A 58 14.85 -3.62 -17.67
C TYR A 58 15.28 -3.06 -16.30
N GLY A 59 16.06 -1.99 -16.31
CA GLY A 59 16.64 -1.37 -15.13
C GLY A 59 17.86 -2.11 -14.60
N PHE A 60 18.43 -1.55 -13.55
CA PHE A 60 19.45 -2.15 -12.70
C PHE A 60 19.16 -1.72 -11.26
N PHE A 61 19.67 -2.46 -10.29
CA PHE A 61 19.50 -2.16 -8.87
C PHE A 61 20.85 -2.21 -8.17
N LEU A 62 21.14 -1.19 -7.37
CA LEU A 62 22.27 -1.09 -6.47
C LEU A 62 21.73 -0.61 -5.13
N ASP A 63 22.14 -1.25 -4.04
CA ASP A 63 21.71 -0.96 -2.68
C ASP A 63 22.79 -0.19 -1.92
#